data_AF-M5UP56-F1
#
_entry.id   AF-M5UP56-F1
#
_cell.length_a   1.000
_cell.length_b   1.000
_cell.length_c   1.000
_cell.angle_alpha   90.00
_cell.angle_beta   90.00
_cell.angle_gamma   90.00
#
_symmetry.space_group_name_H-M   'P 1'
#
loop_
_entity.id
_entity.type
_entity.pdbx_description
1 polymer ?
#
loop_
_entity_poly.entity_id
_entity_poly.type
_entity_poly.pdbx_seq_one_letter_code
_entity_poly.pdbx_strand_id
1 'polypeptide(L)'
;MKLMRTQLEETLDQLRKQLAEVDSLDSEQKEKLQEAVTEIQQSLDQSEVSSHSLAERLSEATAQFQESHPSLTNSVGRIADMLSQMGI
;
A
#
# COMPACT_ATOMS: atom_id res chain seq x y z
N MET A 1 -1.99 -16.53 -11.64
CA MET A 1 -1.43 -15.16 -11.65
C MET A 1 -2.48 -14.06 -11.68
N LYS A 2 -3.55 -14.12 -12.50
CA LYS A 2 -4.57 -13.05 -12.56
C LYS A 2 -5.32 -12.79 -11.24
N LEU A 3 -5.58 -13.83 -10.45
CA LEU A 3 -6.29 -13.71 -9.15
C LEU A 3 -5.53 -12.88 -8.11
N MET A 4 -4.23 -13.11 -7.95
CA MET A 4 -3.39 -12.42 -6.95
C MET A 4 -3.28 -10.92 -7.25
N ARG A 5 -3.19 -10.56 -8.53
CA ARG A 5 -3.20 -9.16 -8.97
C ARG A 5 -4.52 -8.47 -8.60
N THR A 6 -5.66 -9.09 -8.89
CA THR A 6 -6.97 -8.51 -8.55
C THR A 6 -7.14 -8.32 -7.06
N GLN A 7 -6.71 -9.29 -6.24
CA GLN A 7 -6.76 -9.16 -4.78
C GLN A 7 -5.86 -8.01 -4.28
N LEU A 8 -4.71 -7.79 -4.93
CA LEU A 8 -3.78 -6.73 -4.57
C LEU A 8 -4.39 -5.36 -4.91
N GLU A 9 -4.98 -5.23 -6.09
CA GLU A 9 -5.72 -4.05 -6.54
C GLU A 9 -6.88 -3.73 -5.59
N GLU A 10 -7.65 -4.74 -5.16
CA GLU A 10 -8.72 -4.58 -4.18
C GLU A 10 -8.19 -4.08 -2.83
N THR A 11 -7.08 -4.64 -2.36
CA THR A 11 -6.47 -4.25 -1.07
C THR A 11 -5.90 -2.82 -1.15
N LEU A 12 -5.31 -2.44 -2.29
CA LEU A 12 -4.83 -1.08 -2.53
C LEU A 12 -5.98 -0.07 -2.59
N ASP A 13 -7.11 -0.40 -3.23
CA ASP A 13 -8.28 0.48 -3.27
C ASP A 13 -8.93 0.62 -1.88
N GLN A 14 -8.96 -0.45 -1.09
CA GLN A 14 -9.38 -0.41 0.31
C GLN A 14 -8.48 0.51 1.14
N LEU A 15 -7.16 0.38 1.02
CA LEU A 15 -6.21 1.24 1.72
C LEU A 15 -6.41 2.71 1.32
N ARG A 16 -6.62 2.99 0.03
CA ARG A 16 -6.85 4.36 -0.46
C ARG A 16 -8.15 4.96 0.10
N LYS A 17 -9.22 4.16 0.22
CA LYS A 17 -10.47 4.58 0.87
C LYS A 17 -10.25 4.87 2.36
N GLN A 18 -9.55 3.98 3.06
CA GLN A 18 -9.22 4.19 4.47
C GLN A 18 -8.40 5.46 4.67
N LEU A 19 -7.41 5.74 3.81
CA LEU A 19 -6.65 6.99 3.85
C LEU A 19 -7.54 8.21 3.59
N ALA A 20 -8.49 8.12 2.67
CA ALA A 20 -9.42 9.20 2.38
C ALA A 20 -10.33 9.53 3.58
N GLU A 21 -10.81 8.51 4.29
CA GLU A 21 -11.69 8.63 5.47
C GLU A 21 -10.95 9.00 6.76
N VAL A 22 -9.63 8.78 6.84
CA VAL A 22 -8.86 9.18 8.01
C VAL A 22 -8.57 10.69 7.94
N ASP A 23 -9.31 11.44 8.74
CA ASP A 23 -9.13 12.89 8.97
C ASP A 23 -8.04 13.22 9.99
N SER A 24 -7.57 12.22 10.76
CA SER A 24 -6.54 12.40 11.78
C SER A 24 -5.10 12.22 11.28
N LEU A 25 -4.91 11.87 10.00
CA LEU A 25 -3.57 11.85 9.39
C LEU A 25 -3.20 13.26 8.94
N ASP A 26 -1.94 13.64 9.18
CA ASP A 26 -1.39 14.86 8.60
C ASP A 26 -1.47 14.78 7.06
N SER A 27 -1.84 15.89 6.43
CA SER A 27 -2.03 15.98 4.98
C SER A 27 -0.80 15.48 4.20
N GLU A 28 0.41 15.76 4.70
CA GLU A 28 1.67 15.32 4.10
C GLU A 28 1.85 13.80 4.17
N GLN A 29 1.46 13.18 5.28
CA GLN A 29 1.57 11.72 5.47
C GLN A 29 0.54 10.99 4.61
N LYS A 30 -0.67 11.54 4.54
CA LYS A 30 -1.75 11.06 3.67
C LYS A 30 -1.35 11.10 2.20
N GLU A 31 -0.75 12.21 1.77
CA GLU A 31 -0.26 12.39 0.40
C GLU A 31 0.84 11.38 0.06
N LYS A 32 1.84 11.20 0.92
CA LYS A 32 2.91 10.20 0.76
C LYS A 32 2.38 8.78 0.60
N LEU A 33 1.38 8.41 1.42
CA LEU A 33 0.76 7.08 1.34
C LEU A 33 -0.07 6.92 0.07
N GLN A 34 -0.79 7.95 -0.36
CA GLN A 34 -1.55 7.93 -1.61
C GLN A 34 -0.63 7.84 -2.84
N GLU A 35 0.49 8.56 -2.82
CA GLU A 35 1.51 8.49 -3.87
C GLU A 35 2.11 7.09 -3.95
N ALA A 36 2.53 6.52 -2.82
CA ALA A 36 3.07 5.15 -2.77
C ALA A 36 2.07 4.09 -3.27
N VAL A 37 0.79 4.21 -2.92
CA VAL A 37 -0.27 3.31 -3.43
C VAL A 37 -0.44 3.44 -4.95
N THR A 38 -0.40 4.67 -5.46
CA THR A 38 -0.53 4.95 -6.89
C THR A 38 0.69 4.43 -7.66
N GLU A 39 1.90 4.62 -7.12
CA GLU A 39 3.14 4.08 -7.69
C GLU A 39 3.08 2.55 -7.77
N ILE A 40 2.59 1.85 -6.74
CA ILE A 40 2.43 0.38 -6.78
C ILE A 40 1.46 -0.03 -7.89
N GLN A 41 0.29 0.62 -8.00
CA GLN A 41 -0.67 0.34 -9.07
C GLN A 41 -0.05 0.52 -10.46
N GLN A 42 0.67 1.62 -10.68
CA GLN A 42 1.36 1.86 -11.95
C GLN A 42 2.49 0.86 -12.22
N SER A 43 3.18 0.43 -11.17
CA SER A 43 4.27 -0.56 -11.24
C SER A 43 3.77 -1.96 -11.61
N LEU A 44 2.62 -2.33 -11.05
CA LEU A 44 1.94 -3.57 -11.39
C LEU A 44 1.58 -3.61 -12.88
N ASP A 45 1.14 -2.49 -13.45
CA ASP A 45 0.83 -2.37 -14.88
C ASP A 45 2.08 -2.35 -15.76
N GLN A 46 3.16 -1.70 -15.32
CA GLN A 46 4.35 -1.46 -16.16
C GLN A 46 5.45 -2.53 -16.07
N SER A 47 5.35 -3.54 -15.21
CA SER A 47 6.29 -4.69 -15.09
C SER A 47 7.79 -4.34 -14.87
N GLU A 48 8.18 -3.07 -14.84
CA GLU A 48 9.58 -2.63 -14.75
C GLU A 48 9.95 -1.97 -13.41
N VAL A 49 8.98 -1.61 -12.57
CA VAL A 49 9.26 -0.99 -11.28
C VAL A 49 9.22 -2.04 -10.18
N SER A 50 10.29 -2.09 -9.38
CA SER A 50 10.47 -3.04 -8.28
C SER A 50 9.42 -2.79 -7.20
N SER A 51 8.33 -3.57 -7.28
CA SER A 51 7.17 -3.46 -6.41
C SER A 51 7.55 -3.75 -4.95
N HIS A 52 8.61 -4.53 -4.75
CA HIS A 52 9.27 -4.73 -3.46
C HIS A 52 9.68 -3.42 -2.78
N SER A 53 10.42 -2.56 -3.49
CA SER A 53 10.91 -1.29 -2.93
C SER A 53 9.77 -0.33 -2.54
N LEU A 54 8.61 -0.47 -3.18
CA LEU A 54 7.42 0.32 -2.88
C LEU A 54 6.67 -0.26 -1.68
N ALA A 55 6.59 -1.59 -1.59
CA ALA A 55 6.05 -2.29 -0.44
C ALA A 55 6.80 -1.92 0.85
N GLU A 56 8.14 -1.92 0.80
CA GLU A 56 8.98 -1.55 1.93
C GLU A 56 8.74 -0.10 2.36
N ARG A 57 8.73 0.85 1.41
CA ARG A 57 8.43 2.27 1.70
C ARG A 57 7.06 2.46 2.36
N LEU A 58 6.04 1.73 1.89
CA LEU A 58 4.70 1.77 2.48
C LEU A 58 4.66 1.16 3.89
N SER A 59 5.39 0.06 4.10
CA SER A 59 5.53 -0.58 5.40
C SER A 59 6.21 0.35 6.42
N GLU A 60 7.31 1.00 6.03
CA GLU A 60 7.99 2.00 6.88
C GLU A 60 7.10 3.21 7.19
N ALA A 61 6.40 3.74 6.18
CA ALA A 61 5.48 4.85 6.36
C ALA A 61 4.35 4.50 7.35
N THR A 62 3.85 3.26 7.32
CA THR A 62 2.76 2.81 8.21
C THR A 62 3.20 2.24 9.54
N ALA A 63 4.48 1.94 9.73
CA ALA A 63 5.03 1.56 11.03
C ALA A 63 4.83 2.69 12.07
N GLN A 64 4.94 3.95 11.63
CA GLN A 64 4.70 5.12 12.50
C GLN A 64 3.25 5.27 12.94
N PHE A 65 2.31 4.66 12.20
CA PHE A 65 0.88 4.71 12.50
C PHE A 65 0.37 3.42 13.15
N GLN A 66 1.25 2.49 13.53
CA GLN A 66 0.83 1.20 14.10
C GLN A 66 0.03 1.35 15.39
N GLU A 67 0.33 2.35 16.23
CA GLU A 67 -0.44 2.65 17.44
C GLU A 67 -1.75 3.38 17.14
N SER A 68 -1.73 4.38 16.26
CA SER A 68 -2.88 5.25 16.00
C SER A 68 -3.89 4.66 15.01
N HIS A 69 -3.40 3.89 14.03
CA HIS A 69 -4.15 3.39 12.88
C HIS A 69 -3.83 1.92 12.56
N PRO A 70 -4.14 0.98 13.46
CA PRO A 70 -3.84 -0.44 13.28
C PRO A 70 -4.52 -1.04 12.03
N SER A 71 -5.64 -0.47 11.59
CA SER A 71 -6.31 -0.89 10.35
C SER A 71 -5.49 -0.59 9.10
N LEU A 72 -4.79 0.56 9.05
CA LEU A 72 -3.94 0.94 7.93
C LEU A 72 -2.71 0.03 7.86
N THR A 73 -2.03 -0.17 8.99
CA THR A 73 -0.85 -1.04 9.08
C THR A 73 -1.19 -2.49 8.68
N ASN A 74 -2.36 -3.01 9.05
CA ASN A 74 -2.82 -4.33 8.61
C ASN A 74 -3.07 -4.42 7.09
N SER A 75 -3.63 -3.38 6.49
CA SER A 75 -3.84 -3.34 5.02
C SER A 75 -2.49 -3.30 4.29
N VAL A 76 -1.54 -2.51 4.78
CA VAL A 76 -0.19 -2.42 4.21
C VAL A 76 0.60 -3.71 4.38
N GLY A 77 0.57 -4.33 5.55
CA GLY A 77 1.22 -5.63 5.77
C GLY A 77 0.72 -6.68 4.77
N ARG A 78 -0.59 -6.75 4.54
CA ARG A 78 -1.17 -7.63 3.52
C ARG A 78 -0.67 -7.32 2.11
N ILE A 79 -0.58 -6.04 1.73
CA ILE A 79 -0.02 -5.64 0.43
C ILE A 79 1.43 -6.09 0.28
N ALA A 80 2.26 -5.88 1.31
CA ALA A 80 3.67 -6.27 1.31
C ALA A 80 3.86 -7.80 1.24
N ASP A 81 3.03 -8.56 1.96
CA ASP A 81 3.03 -10.03 1.89
C ASP A 81 2.65 -10.53 0.49
N MET A 82 1.64 -9.93 -0.12
CA MET A 82 1.19 -10.29 -1.46
C MET A 82 2.23 -9.96 -2.54
N LEU A 83 2.87 -8.81 -2.44
CA LEU A 83 3.97 -8.41 -3.31
C LEU A 83 5.16 -9.38 -3.16
N SER A 84 5.55 -9.69 -1.93
CA SER A 84 6.59 -10.69 -1.64
C SER A 84 6.26 -12.07 -2.21
N GLN A 85 5.01 -12.50 -2.12
CA GLN A 85 4.55 -13.79 -2.65
C GLN A 85 4.55 -13.82 -4.19
N MET A 86 4.45 -12.66 -4.85
CA MET A 86 4.58 -12.54 -6.30
C MET A 86 6.05 -12.51 -6.77
N GLY A 87 7.01 -12.38 -5.85
CA GLY A 87 8.44 -12.39 -6.16
C GLY A 87 8.93 -11.15 -6.91
N ILE A 88 8.27 -10.01 -6.70
CA ILE A 88 8.57 -8.70 -7.32
C ILE A 88 8.67 -7.58 -6.29
#